data_AF-A0A8H7QD40-F1
#
_entry.id   AF-A0A8H7QD40-F1
#
_cell.length_a   1.000
_cell.length_b   1.000
_cell.length_c   1.000
_cell.angle_alpha   90.00
_cell.angle_beta   90.00
_cell.angle_gamma   90.00
#
_symmetry.space_group_name_H-M   'P 1'
#
loop_
_entity.id
_entity.type
_entity.pdbx_description
1 polymer ?
#
loop_
_entity_poly.entity_id
_entity_poly.type
_entity_poly.pdbx_seq_one_letter_code
_entity_poly.pdbx_strand_id
1 'polypeptide(L)'
;MYVVPDSNVTVQPLSRPVERAISHSDYTLLQQLLQKEKQDKEEQLREQLKQQYAVQEQKQLELALYRLAYWEALARQRREEQIQRAIQAYRQQQLIRAVEEQVYRRKIAEALEQRQNEMLKSRYLQDVRAQLAQRQSQSPRLVAYPKLERSFDDYKAKHMCNVLRHCFASADLEQEPVEDDGNPDWVDEDDEDDEQAFQQSLWNRLTMAEEPEEMEDELASGGAFTMRDLAQNVPQVPATRSHFQEDKQPEQEPTAPEGLPTYKQSRSDPIYNFESIPTEQSDAPEELEEEEVEEESNQEQTLQEFLRQLMQRRKGDNDERSFAYNQAEPEQQQQREKQQQQQEKQEEQREKQRQQQQEQQEQQKQEQQQQPPTILEPTAKTTHLGGYIPEDIITEAEPTPANELEEDDIMAQGSSDMVPPPGDDEVDEKAKQAQIDKLAAIERKLDEIKHTHASEPIGPLTFDTTTKRKTLPATTKPNKEFLRREEELVQLLLQLDAVDSMGQSDIRNRRKHAVATAEKLLEALDDYKSTST
;
A
#
# COMPACT_ATOMS: atom_id res chain seq x y z
N MET A 1 -11.93 50.42 55.26
CA MET A 1 -12.84 50.99 56.28
C MET A 1 -13.57 49.84 56.93
N TYR A 2 -13.12 49.41 58.12
CA TYR A 2 -13.78 48.38 58.91
C TYR A 2 -14.73 49.06 59.89
N VAL A 3 -16.03 48.79 59.76
CA VAL A 3 -17.06 49.27 60.69
C VAL A 3 -17.21 48.19 61.77
N VAL A 4 -16.69 48.47 62.96
CA VAL A 4 -16.91 47.68 64.17
C VAL A 4 -18.19 48.21 64.83
N PRO A 5 -19.25 47.40 64.99
CA PRO A 5 -20.41 47.82 65.76
C PRO A 5 -20.16 47.54 67.25
N ASP A 6 -19.82 48.60 67.98
CA ASP A 6 -19.91 48.64 69.44
C ASP A 6 -21.38 48.48 69.86
N SER A 7 -21.74 47.29 70.33
CA SER A 7 -23.00 47.05 71.04
C SER A 7 -22.68 46.60 72.46
N ASN A 8 -22.45 47.61 73.29
CA ASN A 8 -22.34 47.51 74.74
C ASN A 8 -23.74 47.21 75.30
N VAL A 9 -24.11 45.92 75.32
CA VAL A 9 -25.36 45.45 75.94
C VAL A 9 -25.08 45.18 77.40
N THR A 10 -25.53 46.10 78.25
CA THR A 10 -25.57 45.97 79.71
C THR A 10 -26.50 44.83 80.10
N VAL A 11 -25.94 43.66 80.42
CA VAL A 11 -26.70 42.50 80.89
C VAL A 11 -27.10 42.73 82.36
N GLN A 12 -28.40 42.88 82.61
CA GLN A 12 -28.96 42.86 83.97
C GLN A 12 -28.98 41.42 84.51
N PRO A 13 -28.52 41.16 85.75
CA PRO A 13 -28.57 39.84 86.36
C PRO A 13 -29.98 39.58 86.93
N LEU A 14 -30.87 38.99 86.12
CA LEU A 14 -32.12 38.42 86.61
C LEU A 14 -31.86 37.04 87.23
N SER A 15 -31.30 37.04 88.44
CA SER A 15 -31.21 35.85 89.29
C SER A 15 -32.56 35.58 89.96
N ARG A 16 -33.35 34.68 89.37
CA ARG A 16 -34.29 33.83 90.11
C ARG A 16 -33.99 32.37 89.73
N PRO A 17 -33.44 31.55 90.65
CA PRO A 17 -33.26 30.14 90.40
C PRO A 17 -34.64 29.49 90.39
N VAL A 18 -35.23 29.37 89.20
CA VAL A 18 -36.37 28.52 88.98
C VAL A 18 -35.81 27.11 88.86
N GLU A 19 -35.55 26.48 90.01
CA GLU A 19 -35.28 25.05 90.13
C GLU A 19 -36.58 24.28 89.78
N ARG A 20 -36.98 24.32 88.51
CA ARG A 20 -37.91 23.33 87.99
C ARG A 20 -37.12 22.04 87.88
N ALA A 21 -37.42 21.11 88.79
CA ALA A 21 -36.92 19.75 88.70
C ALA A 21 -37.28 19.20 87.30
N ILE A 22 -36.28 19.12 86.44
CA ILE A 22 -36.39 18.50 85.12
C ILE A 22 -36.82 17.06 85.39
N SER A 23 -37.96 16.65 84.84
CA SER A 23 -38.43 15.28 85.06
C SER A 23 -37.44 14.32 84.41
N HIS A 24 -37.27 13.13 84.99
CA HIS A 24 -36.38 12.11 84.42
C HIS A 24 -36.73 11.79 82.96
N SER A 25 -38.01 11.88 82.60
CA SER A 25 -38.53 11.80 81.23
C SER A 25 -37.89 12.83 80.29
N ASP A 26 -37.86 14.10 80.68
CA ASP A 26 -37.31 15.18 79.85
C ASP A 26 -35.81 15.02 79.63
N TYR A 27 -35.09 14.49 80.63
CA TYR A 27 -33.67 14.16 80.51
C TYR A 27 -33.42 13.02 79.51
N THR A 28 -34.24 11.96 79.55
CA THR A 28 -34.11 10.85 78.58
C THR A 28 -34.42 11.29 77.14
N LEU A 29 -35.41 12.17 76.96
CA LEU A 29 -35.74 12.74 75.64
C LEU A 29 -34.59 13.62 75.13
N LEU A 30 -33.99 14.45 76.00
CA LEU A 30 -32.84 15.27 75.64
C LEU A 30 -31.62 14.42 75.23
N GLN A 31 -31.36 13.31 75.94
CA GLN A 31 -30.30 12.37 75.56
C GLN A 31 -30.56 11.72 74.21
N GLN A 32 -31.80 11.29 73.93
CA GLN A 32 -32.16 10.73 72.63
C GLN A 32 -32.01 11.76 71.49
N LEU A 33 -32.42 13.01 71.71
CA LEU A 33 -32.25 14.08 70.73
C LEU A 33 -30.77 14.38 70.47
N LEU A 34 -29.94 14.44 71.52
CA LEU A 34 -28.50 14.66 71.39
C LEU A 34 -27.83 13.50 70.63
N GLN A 35 -28.24 12.27 70.90
CA GLN A 35 -27.71 11.09 70.22
C GLN A 35 -28.13 11.04 68.75
N LYS A 36 -29.37 11.43 68.44
CA LYS A 36 -29.85 11.59 67.07
C LYS A 36 -29.08 12.69 66.34
N GLU A 37 -28.89 13.86 66.95
CA GLU A 37 -28.10 14.95 66.35
C GLU A 37 -26.66 14.52 66.07
N LYS A 38 -26.06 13.71 66.96
CA LYS A 38 -24.74 13.13 66.74
C LYS A 38 -24.74 12.18 65.54
N GLN A 39 -25.73 11.32 65.41
CA GLN A 39 -25.88 10.40 64.28
C GLN A 39 -26.08 11.17 62.96
N ASP A 40 -26.96 12.18 62.95
CA ASP A 40 -27.22 13.01 61.77
C ASP A 40 -25.93 13.74 61.32
N LYS A 41 -25.11 14.23 62.26
CA LYS A 41 -23.79 14.83 61.94
C LYS A 41 -22.78 13.81 61.42
N GLU A 42 -22.74 12.61 61.99
CA GLU A 42 -21.87 11.53 61.50
C GLU A 42 -22.28 11.09 60.08
N GLU A 43 -23.58 11.04 59.80
CA GLU A 43 -24.12 10.73 58.47
C GLU A 43 -23.78 11.82 57.46
N GLN A 44 -23.97 13.10 57.82
CA GLN A 44 -23.56 14.24 56.97
C GLN A 44 -22.06 14.21 56.65
N LEU A 45 -21.20 13.89 57.63
CA LEU A 45 -19.76 13.79 57.40
C LEU A 45 -19.42 12.61 56.45
N ARG A 46 -20.11 11.48 56.59
CA ARG A 46 -19.95 10.33 55.68
C ARG A 46 -20.38 10.67 54.26
N GLU A 47 -21.48 11.39 54.09
CA GLU A 47 -21.92 11.86 52.77
C GLU A 47 -20.94 12.84 52.15
N GLN A 48 -20.40 13.80 52.92
CA GLN A 48 -19.38 14.72 52.43
C GLN A 48 -18.10 13.99 52.00
N LEU A 49 -17.64 13.00 52.77
CA LEU A 49 -16.48 12.18 52.40
C LEU A 49 -16.77 11.38 51.12
N LYS A 50 -17.94 10.75 51.00
CA LYS A 50 -18.34 10.04 49.77
C LYS A 50 -18.33 10.97 48.55
N GLN A 51 -18.83 12.19 48.69
CA GLN A 51 -18.80 13.19 47.61
C GLN A 51 -17.37 13.59 47.24
N GLN A 52 -16.48 13.79 48.24
CA GLN A 52 -15.07 14.10 47.97
C GLN A 52 -14.35 12.95 47.25
N TYR A 53 -14.58 11.70 47.66
CA TYR A 53 -14.03 10.52 46.98
C TYR A 53 -14.55 10.41 45.55
N ALA A 54 -15.85 10.60 45.32
CA ALA A 54 -16.43 10.56 43.97
C ALA A 54 -15.81 11.61 43.03
N VAL A 55 -15.56 12.83 43.53
CA VAL A 55 -14.89 13.89 42.75
C VAL A 55 -13.43 13.55 42.47
N GLN A 56 -12.72 12.94 43.42
CA GLN A 56 -11.33 12.49 43.20
C GLN A 56 -11.26 11.36 42.18
N GLU A 57 -12.16 10.39 42.26
CA GLU A 57 -12.27 9.29 41.30
C GLU A 57 -12.58 9.80 39.89
N GLN A 58 -13.52 10.74 39.74
CA GLN A 58 -13.80 11.39 38.47
C GLN A 58 -12.54 12.06 37.87
N LYS A 59 -11.77 12.80 38.67
CA LYS A 59 -10.52 13.42 38.20
C LYS A 59 -9.47 12.39 37.78
N GLN A 60 -9.38 11.25 38.48
CA GLN A 60 -8.46 10.17 38.10
C GLN A 60 -8.87 9.53 36.78
N LEU A 61 -10.17 9.30 36.58
CA LEU A 61 -10.71 8.78 35.32
C LEU A 61 -10.49 9.75 34.16
N GLU A 62 -10.71 11.05 34.35
CA GLU A 62 -10.42 12.07 33.33
C GLU A 62 -8.93 12.07 32.94
N LEU A 63 -8.02 11.98 33.92
CA LEU A 63 -6.58 11.90 33.65
C LEU A 63 -6.20 10.61 32.91
N ALA A 64 -6.83 9.48 33.25
CA ALA A 64 -6.62 8.21 32.55
C ALA A 64 -7.08 8.28 31.09
N LEU A 65 -8.25 8.89 30.83
CA LEU A 65 -8.76 9.11 29.47
C LEU A 65 -7.83 10.02 28.66
N TYR A 66 -7.31 11.09 29.25
CA TYR A 66 -6.34 11.97 28.58
C TYR A 66 -5.06 11.23 28.21
N ARG A 67 -4.52 10.39 29.12
CA ARG A 67 -3.34 9.55 28.84
C ARG A 67 -3.62 8.56 27.70
N LEU A 68 -4.78 7.92 27.69
CA LEU A 68 -5.16 6.98 26.63
C LEU A 68 -5.26 7.68 25.27
N ALA A 69 -5.89 8.85 25.21
CA ALA A 69 -5.98 9.66 24.00
C ALA A 69 -4.59 10.10 23.49
N TYR A 70 -3.68 10.47 24.38
CA TYR A 70 -2.30 10.80 24.04
C TYR A 70 -1.56 9.60 23.41
N TRP A 71 -1.65 8.41 24.02
CA TRP A 71 -1.03 7.21 23.47
C TRP A 71 -1.62 6.79 22.13
N GLU A 72 -2.93 6.95 21.95
CA GLU A 72 -3.58 6.68 20.67
C GLU A 72 -3.08 7.65 19.57
N ALA A 73 -2.96 8.94 19.87
CA ALA A 73 -2.41 9.93 18.96
C ALA A 73 -0.96 9.61 18.57
N LEU A 74 -0.12 9.25 19.55
CA LEU A 74 1.26 8.85 19.31
C LEU A 74 1.36 7.58 18.45
N ALA A 75 0.48 6.60 18.68
CA ALA A 75 0.42 5.38 17.88
C ALA A 75 -0.08 5.64 16.44
N ARG A 76 -0.98 6.61 16.23
CA ARG A 76 -1.37 7.06 14.88
C ARG A 76 -0.19 7.72 14.17
N GLN A 77 0.51 8.64 14.83
CA GLN A 77 1.69 9.30 14.26
C GLN A 77 2.78 8.28 13.85
N ARG A 78 3.11 7.31 14.70
CA ARG A 78 4.09 6.26 14.37
C ARG A 78 3.66 5.43 13.15
N ARG A 79 2.37 5.11 13.02
CA ARG A 79 1.83 4.40 11.85
C ARG A 79 1.95 5.25 10.58
N GLU A 80 1.63 6.54 10.66
CA GLU A 80 1.81 7.46 9.53
C GLU A 80 3.27 7.57 9.10
N GLU A 81 4.21 7.70 10.04
CA GLU A 81 5.64 7.72 9.75
C GLU A 81 6.12 6.41 9.09
N GLN A 82 5.63 5.26 9.56
CA GLN A 82 5.92 3.95 8.94
C GLN A 82 5.40 3.86 7.51
N ILE A 83 4.15 4.31 7.26
CA ILE A 83 3.56 4.37 5.92
C ILE A 83 4.38 5.28 5.01
N GLN A 84 4.79 6.45 5.49
CA GLN A 84 5.62 7.37 4.72
C GLN A 84 6.98 6.76 4.36
N ARG A 85 7.64 6.07 5.30
CA ARG A 85 8.90 5.34 5.03
C ARG A 85 8.69 4.24 3.99
N ALA A 86 7.61 3.49 4.07
CA ALA A 86 7.29 2.45 3.09
C ALA A 86 7.06 3.03 1.68
N ILE A 87 6.33 4.15 1.58
CA ILE A 87 6.13 4.86 0.30
C ILE A 87 7.46 5.35 -0.28
N GLN A 88 8.34 5.92 0.55
CA GLN A 88 9.67 6.38 0.11
C GLN A 88 10.54 5.21 -0.37
N ALA A 89 10.56 4.11 0.37
CA ALA A 89 11.29 2.90 -0.02
C ALA A 89 10.77 2.33 -1.36
N TYR A 90 9.45 2.32 -1.55
CA TYR A 90 8.84 1.91 -2.82
C TYR A 90 9.26 2.82 -3.99
N ARG A 91 9.25 4.14 -3.80
CA ARG A 91 9.73 5.09 -4.82
C ARG A 91 11.19 4.86 -5.19
N GLN A 92 12.05 4.62 -4.20
CA GLN A 92 13.46 4.30 -4.44
C GLN A 92 13.62 3.00 -5.25
N GLN A 93 12.86 1.96 -4.92
CA GLN A 93 12.87 0.71 -5.69
C GLN A 93 12.43 0.91 -7.15
N GLN A 94 11.43 1.76 -7.40
CA GLN A 94 10.99 2.08 -8.76
C GLN A 94 12.08 2.82 -9.55
N LEU A 95 12.80 3.76 -8.91
CA LEU A 95 13.93 4.43 -9.54
C LEU A 95 15.07 3.45 -9.88
N ILE A 96 15.40 2.53 -8.97
CA ILE A 96 16.41 1.49 -9.24
C ILE A 96 16.01 0.64 -10.45
N ARG A 97 14.75 0.18 -10.50
CA ARG A 97 14.24 -0.60 -11.64
C ARG A 97 14.29 0.18 -12.96
N ALA A 98 13.94 1.46 -12.94
CA ALA A 98 14.01 2.31 -14.13
C ALA A 98 15.46 2.47 -14.63
N VAL A 99 16.42 2.65 -13.72
CA VAL A 99 17.85 2.71 -14.06
C VAL A 99 18.34 1.37 -14.62
N GLU A 100 17.99 0.25 -13.98
CA GLU A 100 18.34 -1.09 -14.46
C GLU A 100 17.76 -1.35 -15.87
N GLU A 101 16.52 -0.95 -16.11
CA GLU A 101 15.88 -1.04 -17.42
C GLU A 101 16.60 -0.21 -18.48
N GLN A 102 17.01 1.03 -18.15
CA GLN A 102 17.81 1.86 -19.05
C GLN A 102 19.16 1.22 -19.38
N VAL A 103 19.85 0.65 -18.38
CA VAL A 103 21.11 -0.07 -18.60
C VAL A 103 20.88 -1.28 -19.51
N TYR A 104 19.80 -2.02 -19.30
CA TYR A 104 19.44 -3.16 -20.16
C TYR A 104 19.15 -2.72 -21.60
N ARG A 105 18.40 -1.62 -21.79
CA ARG A 105 18.13 -1.03 -23.10
C ARG A 105 19.41 -0.60 -23.81
N ARG A 106 20.36 0.04 -23.11
CA ARG A 106 21.68 0.41 -23.67
C ARG A 106 22.47 -0.82 -24.13
N LYS A 107 22.54 -1.87 -23.30
CA LYS A 107 23.22 -3.13 -23.67
C LYS A 107 22.61 -3.79 -24.90
N ILE A 108 21.28 -3.78 -25.04
CA ILE A 108 20.61 -4.27 -26.25
C ILE A 108 21.00 -3.41 -27.47
N ALA A 109 20.98 -2.09 -27.34
CA ALA A 109 21.35 -1.18 -28.42
C ALA A 109 22.81 -1.42 -28.87
N GLU A 110 23.75 -1.54 -27.93
CA GLU A 110 25.16 -1.87 -28.21
C GLU A 110 25.29 -3.24 -28.93
N ALA A 111 24.57 -4.27 -28.48
CA ALA A 111 24.61 -5.58 -29.11
C ALA A 111 24.04 -5.57 -30.55
N LEU A 112 22.97 -4.79 -30.78
CA LEU A 112 22.41 -4.59 -32.12
C LEU A 112 23.39 -3.83 -33.02
N GLU A 113 24.05 -2.80 -32.51
CA GLU A 113 25.07 -2.05 -33.24
C GLU A 113 26.26 -2.94 -33.61
N GLN A 114 26.75 -3.76 -32.68
CA GLN A 114 27.81 -4.75 -32.94
C GLN A 114 27.40 -5.71 -34.07
N ARG A 115 26.19 -6.26 -34.01
CA ARG A 115 25.67 -7.14 -35.08
C ARG A 115 25.59 -6.43 -36.43
N GLN A 116 25.16 -5.18 -36.47
CA GLN A 116 25.14 -4.39 -37.71
C GLN A 116 26.56 -4.16 -38.24
N ASN A 117 27.50 -3.81 -37.38
CA ASN A 117 28.91 -3.65 -37.73
C ASN A 117 29.51 -4.94 -38.31
N GLU A 118 29.20 -6.10 -37.73
CA GLU A 118 29.64 -7.42 -38.24
C GLU A 118 29.04 -7.74 -39.62
N MET A 119 27.76 -7.44 -39.84
CA MET A 119 27.12 -7.59 -41.14
C MET A 119 27.76 -6.69 -42.19
N LEU A 120 28.02 -5.42 -41.86
CA LEU A 120 28.72 -4.48 -42.76
C LEU A 120 30.14 -4.95 -43.08
N LYS A 121 30.87 -5.45 -42.09
CA LYS A 121 32.20 -6.04 -42.28
C LYS A 121 32.16 -7.24 -43.21
N SER A 122 31.18 -8.12 -43.04
CA SER A 122 30.98 -9.28 -43.90
C SER A 122 30.70 -8.87 -45.34
N ARG A 123 29.84 -7.86 -45.55
CA ARG A 123 29.53 -7.31 -46.87
C ARG A 123 30.74 -6.65 -47.53
N TYR A 124 31.50 -5.85 -46.78
CA TYR A 124 32.75 -5.25 -47.25
C TYR A 124 33.74 -6.33 -47.71
N LEU A 125 33.97 -7.38 -46.91
CA LEU A 125 34.87 -8.47 -47.28
C LEU A 125 34.38 -9.22 -48.53
N GLN A 126 33.07 -9.37 -48.70
CA GLN A 126 32.47 -9.96 -49.91
C GLN A 126 32.71 -9.08 -51.13
N ASP A 127 32.51 -7.76 -51.03
CA ASP A 127 32.74 -6.80 -52.11
C ASP A 127 34.22 -6.77 -52.52
N VAL A 128 35.14 -6.77 -51.54
CA VAL A 128 36.58 -6.84 -51.78
C VAL A 128 36.96 -8.14 -52.50
N ARG A 129 36.43 -9.28 -52.07
CA ARG A 129 36.64 -10.58 -52.74
C ARG A 129 36.12 -10.57 -54.17
N ALA A 130 34.94 -10.01 -54.41
CA ALA A 130 34.35 -9.89 -55.74
C ALA A 130 35.21 -9.01 -56.67
N GLN A 131 35.69 -7.87 -56.18
CA GLN A 131 36.60 -6.99 -56.93
C GLN A 131 37.92 -7.69 -57.26
N LEU A 132 38.50 -8.44 -56.33
CA LEU A 132 39.71 -9.22 -56.57
C LEU A 132 39.49 -10.30 -57.64
N ALA A 133 38.38 -11.04 -57.57
CA ALA A 133 38.02 -12.05 -58.57
C ALA A 133 37.82 -11.44 -59.97
N GLN A 134 37.15 -10.28 -60.05
CA GLN A 134 36.97 -9.55 -61.30
C GLN A 134 38.32 -9.12 -61.91
N ARG A 135 39.24 -8.58 -61.09
CA ARG A 135 40.59 -8.22 -61.54
C ARG A 135 41.40 -9.42 -62.04
N GLN A 136 41.32 -10.55 -61.34
CA GLN A 136 41.98 -11.79 -61.76
C GLN A 136 41.47 -12.29 -63.12
N SER A 137 40.18 -12.11 -63.42
CA SER A 137 39.62 -12.49 -64.73
C SER A 137 40.09 -11.59 -65.88
N GLN A 138 40.43 -10.33 -65.60
CA GLN A 138 40.78 -9.32 -66.62
C GLN A 138 42.27 -9.28 -66.96
N SER A 139 43.18 -9.67 -66.07
CA SER A 139 44.62 -9.72 -66.37
C SER A 139 45.35 -10.79 -65.55
N PRO A 140 45.65 -11.97 -66.13
CA PRO A 140 46.37 -13.03 -65.42
C PRO A 140 47.88 -12.77 -65.27
N ARG A 141 48.42 -11.69 -65.85
CA ARG A 141 49.85 -11.37 -65.79
C ARG A 141 50.14 -10.28 -64.75
N LEU A 142 50.64 -10.74 -63.60
CA LEU A 142 51.51 -10.05 -62.62
C LEU A 142 51.31 -8.55 -62.47
N VAL A 143 50.60 -8.14 -61.41
CA VAL A 143 50.81 -6.81 -60.83
C VAL A 143 50.80 -6.94 -59.31
N ALA A 144 51.90 -6.51 -58.70
CA ALA A 144 52.05 -6.34 -57.27
C ALA A 144 50.85 -5.61 -56.68
N TYR A 145 50.32 -6.12 -55.55
CA TYR A 145 49.18 -5.56 -54.84
C TYR A 145 49.38 -4.06 -54.60
N PRO A 146 48.67 -3.15 -55.29
CA PRO A 146 48.61 -1.77 -54.82
C PRO A 146 47.83 -1.84 -53.51
N LYS A 147 48.42 -1.25 -52.45
CA LYS A 147 47.86 -1.16 -51.10
C LYS A 147 46.35 -0.94 -51.16
N LEU A 148 45.60 -2.01 -50.95
CA LEU A 148 44.16 -1.97 -50.83
C LEU A 148 43.85 -1.50 -49.39
N GLU A 149 44.41 -0.36 -49.01
CA GLU A 149 44.27 0.27 -47.69
C GLU A 149 43.16 1.32 -47.73
N ARG A 150 42.05 1.06 -48.43
CA ARG A 150 40.80 1.72 -48.01
C ARG A 150 40.36 0.95 -46.77
N SER A 151 40.56 1.57 -45.62
CA SER A 151 40.24 0.97 -44.33
C SER A 151 38.76 0.56 -44.32
N PHE A 152 38.41 -0.44 -43.51
CA PHE A 152 37.02 -0.79 -43.28
C PHE A 152 36.22 0.44 -42.79
N ASP A 153 36.89 1.36 -42.08
CA ASP A 153 36.31 2.59 -41.56
C ASP A 153 35.86 3.54 -42.67
N ASP A 154 36.62 3.68 -43.77
CA ASP A 154 36.20 4.49 -44.94
C ASP A 154 34.94 3.92 -45.60
N TYR A 155 34.85 2.59 -45.70
CA TYR A 155 33.66 1.93 -46.25
C TYR A 155 32.45 2.10 -45.32
N LYS A 156 32.66 1.97 -44.00
CA LYS A 156 31.63 2.20 -42.99
C LYS A 156 31.12 3.64 -43.04
N ALA A 157 32.02 4.64 -43.08
CA ALA A 157 31.68 6.05 -43.19
C ALA A 157 30.86 6.34 -44.45
N LYS A 158 31.29 5.85 -45.61
CA LYS A 158 30.54 6.01 -46.87
C LYS A 158 29.16 5.34 -46.82
N HIS A 159 29.05 4.16 -46.19
CA HIS A 159 27.77 3.49 -46.01
C HIS A 159 26.83 4.30 -45.10
N MET A 160 27.34 4.82 -43.98
CA MET A 160 26.57 5.69 -43.08
C MET A 160 26.09 6.96 -43.79
N CYS A 161 26.95 7.65 -44.56
CA CYS A 161 26.52 8.83 -45.32
C CYS A 161 25.40 8.50 -46.32
N ASN A 162 25.44 7.33 -46.96
CA ASN A 162 24.36 6.90 -47.86
C ASN A 162 23.06 6.59 -47.12
N VAL A 163 23.13 5.97 -45.94
CA VAL A 163 21.94 5.71 -45.10
C VAL A 163 21.34 7.01 -44.58
N LEU A 164 22.18 7.93 -44.05
CA LEU A 164 21.73 9.24 -43.60
C LEU A 164 21.13 10.05 -44.75
N ARG A 165 21.76 10.05 -45.93
CA ARG A 165 21.18 10.67 -47.13
C ARG A 165 19.83 10.04 -47.47
N HIS A 166 19.67 8.72 -47.42
CA HIS A 166 18.38 8.09 -47.68
C HIS A 166 17.30 8.38 -46.61
N CYS A 167 17.67 8.45 -45.33
CA CYS A 167 16.75 8.69 -44.23
C CYS A 167 16.32 10.16 -44.12
N PHE A 168 17.20 11.10 -44.47
CA PHE A 168 16.98 12.53 -44.27
C PHE A 168 16.79 13.32 -45.57
N ALA A 169 17.14 12.80 -46.77
CA ALA A 169 16.93 13.51 -48.03
C ALA A 169 15.47 13.47 -48.55
N SER A 170 14.53 12.94 -47.78
CA SER A 170 13.09 13.03 -48.06
C SER A 170 12.41 14.26 -47.43
N ALA A 171 13.17 15.17 -46.82
CA ALA A 171 12.67 16.47 -46.38
C ALA A 171 13.08 17.55 -47.39
N ASP A 172 12.23 17.75 -48.40
CA ASP A 172 12.10 18.93 -49.28
C ASP A 172 13.24 19.98 -49.24
N LEU A 173 14.42 19.60 -49.74
CA LEU A 173 15.30 20.56 -50.41
C LEU A 173 14.89 20.60 -51.88
N GLU A 174 13.70 21.13 -52.12
CA GLU A 174 13.37 21.67 -53.43
C GLU A 174 14.32 22.85 -53.72
N GLN A 175 14.93 22.79 -54.90
CA GLN A 175 15.71 23.84 -55.57
C GLN A 175 17.14 24.04 -55.04
N GLU A 176 18.06 23.20 -55.53
CA GLU A 176 19.38 23.72 -55.88
C GLU A 176 19.17 24.88 -56.87
N PRO A 177 19.72 26.08 -56.62
CA PRO A 177 19.69 27.17 -57.59
C PRO A 177 20.41 26.68 -58.84
N VAL A 178 19.75 26.82 -59.99
CA VAL A 178 20.31 26.60 -61.32
C VAL A 178 21.65 27.32 -61.39
N GLU A 179 22.73 26.55 -61.53
CA GLU A 179 24.06 27.07 -61.82
C GLU A 179 23.97 27.95 -63.07
N ASP A 180 24.11 29.25 -62.88
CA ASP A 180 24.38 30.21 -63.95
C ASP A 180 25.84 29.99 -64.36
N ASP A 181 26.06 29.78 -65.66
CA ASP A 181 27.32 29.38 -66.30
C ASP A 181 28.39 30.51 -66.30
N GLY A 182 28.56 31.18 -65.17
CA GLY A 182 29.43 32.34 -64.98
C GLY A 182 30.79 31.97 -64.40
N ASN A 183 31.71 31.55 -65.26
CA ASN A 183 33.17 31.76 -65.18
C ASN A 183 33.88 31.47 -63.82
N PRO A 184 34.67 30.39 -63.71
CA PRO A 184 35.45 30.10 -62.51
C PRO A 184 36.73 30.96 -62.51
N ASP A 185 36.67 32.11 -61.85
CA ASP A 185 37.85 32.89 -61.48
C ASP A 185 38.11 32.65 -59.99
N TRP A 186 39.17 31.87 -59.73
CA TRP A 186 39.91 31.66 -58.47
C TRP A 186 39.24 32.09 -57.17
N VAL A 187 38.80 31.11 -56.37
CA VAL A 187 38.65 31.26 -54.92
C VAL A 187 39.58 30.23 -54.27
N ASP A 188 40.42 30.74 -53.38
CA ASP A 188 41.58 30.11 -52.76
C ASP A 188 41.23 28.94 -51.81
N GLU A 189 42.16 27.98 -51.69
CA GLU A 189 42.06 26.68 -51.01
C GLU A 189 42.04 26.70 -49.46
N ASP A 190 41.34 27.64 -48.80
CA ASP A 190 41.38 27.78 -47.33
C ASP A 190 40.01 27.56 -46.62
N ASP A 191 39.16 26.65 -47.10
CA ASP A 191 37.81 26.37 -46.53
C ASP A 191 37.73 25.10 -45.63
N GLU A 192 38.84 24.59 -45.10
CA GLU A 192 38.80 23.44 -44.16
C GLU A 192 38.16 23.81 -42.79
N ASP A 193 38.16 25.08 -42.42
CA ASP A 193 37.60 25.55 -41.15
C ASP A 193 36.05 25.62 -41.18
N ASP A 194 35.45 25.83 -42.35
CA ASP A 194 33.99 25.93 -42.51
C ASP A 194 33.30 24.57 -42.43
N GLU A 195 33.98 23.50 -42.88
CA GLU A 195 33.44 22.15 -42.77
C GLU A 195 33.50 21.63 -41.32
N GLN A 196 34.52 22.03 -40.54
CA GLN A 196 34.57 21.76 -39.10
C GLN A 196 33.53 22.57 -38.31
N ALA A 197 33.31 23.84 -38.65
CA ALA A 197 32.28 24.67 -38.03
C ALA A 197 30.86 24.14 -38.33
N PHE A 198 30.62 23.65 -39.55
CA PHE A 198 29.36 23.01 -39.92
C PHE A 198 29.12 21.72 -39.14
N GLN A 199 30.13 20.86 -38.99
CA GLN A 199 30.02 19.62 -38.20
C GLN A 199 29.80 19.90 -36.70
N GLN A 200 30.43 20.92 -36.11
CA GLN A 200 30.17 21.33 -34.71
C GLN A 200 28.78 21.93 -34.52
N SER A 201 28.30 22.73 -35.47
CA SER A 201 26.93 23.29 -35.44
C SER A 201 25.86 22.20 -35.46
N LEU A 202 26.04 21.18 -36.30
CA LEU A 202 25.15 20.01 -36.37
C LEU A 202 25.16 19.18 -35.09
N TRP A 203 26.34 19.01 -34.47
CA TRP A 203 26.47 18.30 -33.19
C TRP A 203 25.79 19.03 -32.03
N ASN A 204 25.96 20.36 -31.94
CA ASN A 204 25.31 21.18 -30.91
C ASN A 204 23.79 21.20 -31.07
N ARG A 205 23.28 21.12 -32.30
CA ARG A 205 21.84 21.03 -32.57
C ARG A 205 21.23 19.68 -32.17
N LEU A 206 22.01 18.60 -32.28
CA LEU A 206 21.56 17.25 -31.90
C LEU A 206 21.58 17.04 -30.38
N THR A 207 22.48 17.69 -29.65
CA THR A 207 22.63 17.52 -28.19
C THR A 207 21.75 18.47 -27.37
N MET A 208 21.29 19.59 -27.94
CA MET A 208 20.41 20.55 -27.27
C MET A 208 18.90 20.25 -27.45
N ALA A 209 18.54 19.15 -28.13
CA ALA A 209 17.14 18.80 -28.40
C ALA A 209 16.44 18.00 -27.27
N GLU A 210 17.09 17.81 -26.12
CA GLU A 210 16.53 17.12 -24.94
C GLU A 210 16.50 18.04 -23.70
N GLU A 211 15.81 19.17 -23.80
CA GLU A 211 15.17 19.79 -22.63
C GLU A 211 13.69 20.05 -22.97
N PRO A 212 12.73 19.34 -22.35
CA PRO A 212 11.33 19.71 -22.49
C PRO A 212 11.08 20.99 -21.67
N GLU A 213 11.02 22.13 -22.35
CA GLU A 213 10.40 23.32 -21.77
C GLU A 213 8.94 22.99 -21.40
N GLU A 214 8.62 23.24 -20.14
CA GLU A 214 7.32 23.06 -19.51
C GLU A 214 6.26 23.93 -20.22
N MET A 215 5.47 23.35 -21.11
CA MET A 215 4.20 23.92 -21.56
C MET A 215 3.08 23.52 -20.57
N GLU A 216 3.05 24.16 -19.41
CA GLU A 216 1.88 24.18 -18.53
C GLU A 216 1.34 25.61 -18.41
N ASP A 217 0.76 26.15 -19.49
CA ASP A 217 0.00 27.40 -19.41
C ASP A 217 -0.96 27.56 -20.61
N GLU A 218 -1.95 26.67 -20.78
CA GLU A 218 -3.05 26.96 -21.73
C GLU A 218 -4.40 26.23 -21.48
N LEU A 219 -4.72 25.82 -20.25
CA LEU A 219 -6.06 25.27 -19.92
C LEU A 219 -6.89 26.10 -18.94
N ALA A 220 -6.50 27.35 -18.68
CA ALA A 220 -7.28 28.28 -17.88
C ALA A 220 -7.93 29.39 -18.73
N SER A 221 -8.74 29.02 -19.73
CA SER A 221 -9.80 29.93 -20.20
C SER A 221 -11.09 29.15 -20.50
N GLY A 222 -12.11 29.44 -19.69
CA GLY A 222 -13.40 28.78 -19.75
C GLY A 222 -14.27 29.29 -20.89
N GLY A 223 -14.93 28.35 -21.57
CA GLY A 223 -16.12 28.58 -22.36
C GLY A 223 -17.21 27.60 -21.94
N ALA A 224 -18.20 28.07 -21.19
CA ALA A 224 -19.37 27.30 -20.81
C ALA A 224 -20.17 26.91 -22.07
N PHE A 225 -20.16 25.62 -22.44
CA PHE A 225 -20.98 25.08 -23.52
C PHE A 225 -22.07 24.20 -22.90
N THR A 226 -23.31 24.69 -22.93
CA THR A 226 -24.49 24.02 -22.35
C THR A 226 -24.95 22.88 -23.26
N MET A 227 -25.14 21.68 -22.69
CA MET A 227 -25.78 20.56 -23.36
C MET A 227 -27.29 20.82 -23.53
N ARG A 228 -27.71 21.38 -24.67
CA ARG A 228 -29.12 21.31 -25.08
C ARG A 228 -29.44 21.05 -26.56
N ASP A 229 -28.48 21.05 -27.49
CA ASP A 229 -28.81 20.96 -28.93
C ASP A 229 -28.07 19.86 -29.71
N LEU A 230 -28.17 18.59 -29.28
CA LEU A 230 -27.78 17.45 -30.13
C LEU A 230 -28.80 16.31 -30.07
N ALA A 231 -30.03 16.63 -30.45
CA ALA A 231 -31.06 15.66 -30.83
C ALA A 231 -31.64 16.07 -32.19
N GLN A 232 -30.88 15.89 -33.27
CA GLN A 232 -31.35 15.81 -34.67
C GLN A 232 -30.15 15.73 -35.61
N ASN A 233 -29.75 14.53 -36.00
CA ASN A 233 -29.29 14.19 -37.36
C ASN A 233 -28.78 12.74 -37.39
N VAL A 234 -29.65 11.84 -37.85
CA VAL A 234 -29.32 10.47 -38.23
C VAL A 234 -29.18 10.46 -39.76
N PRO A 235 -27.99 10.22 -40.34
CA PRO A 235 -27.88 9.87 -41.75
C PRO A 235 -28.15 8.37 -41.93
N GLN A 236 -29.03 8.06 -42.89
CA GLN A 236 -29.40 6.72 -43.30
C GLN A 236 -28.22 5.94 -43.90
N VAL A 237 -28.16 4.65 -43.56
CA VAL A 237 -27.32 3.61 -44.17
C VAL A 237 -27.84 3.28 -45.58
N PRO A 238 -26.99 3.13 -46.61
CA PRO A 238 -27.33 2.31 -47.75
C PRO A 238 -26.79 0.88 -47.57
N ALA A 239 -27.73 -0.07 -47.70
CA ALA A 239 -27.50 -1.50 -47.70
C ALA A 239 -26.47 -1.92 -48.75
N THR A 240 -25.52 -2.77 -48.35
CA THR A 240 -24.78 -3.61 -49.31
C THR A 240 -25.01 -5.07 -49.02
N ARG A 241 -25.54 -5.69 -50.07
CA ARG A 241 -25.90 -7.08 -50.28
C ARG A 241 -24.65 -7.77 -50.86
N SER A 242 -24.14 -8.80 -50.19
CA SER A 242 -23.05 -9.66 -50.65
C SER A 242 -23.31 -11.06 -50.09
N HIS A 243 -24.15 -11.85 -50.75
CA HIS A 243 -23.72 -12.93 -51.65
C HIS A 243 -22.75 -13.92 -50.98
N PHE A 244 -23.36 -14.87 -50.28
CA PHE A 244 -22.75 -16.07 -49.72
C PHE A 244 -22.65 -17.09 -50.86
N GLN A 245 -21.43 -17.50 -51.21
CA GLN A 245 -21.18 -18.58 -52.16
C GLN A 245 -20.35 -19.63 -51.43
N GLU A 246 -21.02 -20.76 -51.14
CA GLU A 246 -20.43 -21.98 -50.64
C GLU A 246 -19.54 -22.58 -51.73
N ASP A 247 -18.24 -22.74 -51.46
CA ASP A 247 -17.40 -23.69 -52.18
C ASP A 247 -16.84 -24.71 -51.20
N LYS A 248 -17.42 -25.91 -51.28
CA LYS A 248 -16.90 -27.19 -50.81
C LYS A 248 -15.67 -27.55 -51.64
N GLN A 249 -14.58 -28.01 -51.01
CA GLN A 249 -13.70 -29.09 -51.51
C GLN A 249 -12.69 -29.54 -50.44
N PRO A 250 -12.03 -30.71 -50.57
CA PRO A 250 -12.23 -31.83 -49.64
C PRO A 250 -11.04 -32.13 -48.73
N GLU A 251 -11.34 -32.97 -47.74
CA GLU A 251 -10.45 -33.69 -46.84
C GLU A 251 -9.21 -34.28 -47.53
N GLN A 252 -8.04 -34.00 -46.96
CA GLN A 252 -6.84 -34.84 -47.12
C GLN A 252 -6.23 -35.07 -45.73
N GLU A 253 -6.29 -36.32 -45.29
CA GLU A 253 -5.49 -36.87 -44.18
C GLU A 253 -3.99 -36.73 -44.49
N PRO A 254 -3.16 -36.39 -43.48
CA PRO A 254 -1.77 -36.77 -43.50
C PRO A 254 -1.49 -37.90 -42.49
N THR A 255 -1.10 -39.01 -43.08
CA THR A 255 -0.43 -40.18 -42.51
C THR A 255 0.69 -39.84 -41.53
N ALA A 256 0.72 -40.58 -40.42
CA ALA A 256 1.81 -40.61 -39.44
C ALA A 256 3.12 -41.18 -40.03
N PRO A 257 4.28 -40.74 -39.51
CA PRO A 257 5.47 -41.57 -39.50
C PRO A 257 5.88 -41.96 -38.07
N GLU A 258 6.02 -43.27 -37.90
CA GLU A 258 6.68 -43.96 -36.79
C GLU A 258 8.18 -43.62 -36.71
N GLY A 259 8.74 -43.62 -35.48
CA GLY A 259 10.10 -44.14 -35.26
C GLY A 259 11.18 -43.21 -34.69
N LEU A 260 11.33 -43.27 -33.35
CA LEU A 260 12.60 -43.25 -32.57
C LEU A 260 13.47 -41.96 -32.51
N PRO A 261 14.42 -41.80 -31.55
CA PRO A 261 14.67 -42.54 -30.30
C PRO A 261 14.68 -41.65 -29.03
N THR A 262 14.42 -42.27 -27.89
CA THR A 262 14.55 -41.71 -26.54
C THR A 262 16.00 -41.39 -26.17
N TYR A 263 16.33 -40.12 -25.97
CA TYR A 263 17.57 -39.68 -25.32
C TYR A 263 17.38 -39.64 -23.79
N LYS A 264 18.02 -40.58 -23.10
CA LYS A 264 18.27 -40.48 -21.65
C LYS A 264 19.33 -39.40 -21.44
N GLN A 265 18.93 -38.25 -20.89
CA GLN A 265 19.86 -37.24 -20.39
C GLN A 265 19.94 -37.36 -18.86
N SER A 266 20.95 -38.12 -18.43
CA SER A 266 21.46 -38.10 -17.06
C SER A 266 22.15 -36.76 -16.83
N ARG A 267 21.53 -35.85 -16.07
CA ARG A 267 22.24 -34.71 -15.47
C ARG A 267 22.52 -35.04 -14.02
N SER A 268 23.80 -35.30 -13.76
CA SER A 268 24.43 -35.32 -12.45
C SER A 268 24.57 -33.87 -11.95
N ASP A 269 24.01 -33.58 -10.79
CA ASP A 269 24.23 -32.33 -10.06
C ASP A 269 25.67 -32.27 -9.51
N PRO A 270 26.38 -31.13 -9.63
CA PRO A 270 27.64 -30.95 -8.95
C PRO A 270 27.39 -30.60 -7.47
N ILE A 271 27.82 -31.51 -6.58
CA ILE A 271 27.95 -31.30 -5.14
C ILE A 271 29.00 -30.19 -4.93
N TYR A 272 28.55 -28.99 -4.56
CA TYR A 272 29.42 -27.94 -4.05
C TYR A 272 29.73 -28.24 -2.57
N ASN A 273 30.92 -28.78 -2.32
CA ASN A 273 31.51 -28.84 -0.98
C ASN A 273 31.91 -27.43 -0.56
N PHE A 274 31.24 -26.89 0.46
CA PHE A 274 31.65 -25.67 1.14
C PHE A 274 32.69 -26.07 2.19
N GLU A 275 33.96 -25.74 1.93
CA GLU A 275 35.05 -25.90 2.90
C GLU A 275 34.79 -25.03 4.13
N SER A 276 34.92 -25.66 5.29
CA SER A 276 34.79 -25.09 6.62
C SER A 276 35.91 -24.08 6.89
N ILE A 277 35.55 -22.86 7.25
CA ILE A 277 36.46 -21.86 7.79
C ILE A 277 36.72 -22.23 9.27
N PRO A 278 37.98 -22.32 9.73
CA PRO A 278 38.29 -22.66 11.11
C PRO A 278 37.97 -21.49 12.04
N THR A 279 37.19 -21.78 13.08
CA THR A 279 36.90 -20.88 14.20
C THR A 279 38.13 -20.85 15.11
N GLU A 280 38.87 -19.74 15.12
CA GLU A 280 39.94 -19.51 16.09
C GLU A 280 39.33 -19.32 17.48
N GLN A 281 39.69 -20.24 18.39
CA GLN A 281 39.53 -20.10 19.82
C GLN A 281 40.52 -19.03 20.32
N SER A 282 40.00 -17.93 20.87
CA SER A 282 40.75 -17.00 21.69
C SER A 282 40.28 -17.10 23.13
N ASP A 283 41.04 -17.82 23.94
CA ASP A 283 41.02 -17.71 25.40
C ASP A 283 41.55 -16.33 25.79
N ALA A 284 40.78 -15.55 26.54
CA ALA A 284 41.25 -14.36 27.24
C ALA A 284 40.54 -14.24 28.61
N PRO A 285 41.22 -13.75 29.65
CA PRO A 285 40.88 -14.02 31.02
C PRO A 285 39.86 -13.05 31.60
N GLU A 286 38.99 -13.65 32.40
CA GLU A 286 38.02 -13.10 33.34
C GLU A 286 38.76 -12.44 34.52
N GLU A 287 38.74 -11.11 34.59
CA GLU A 287 38.97 -10.32 35.81
C GLU A 287 38.69 -8.83 35.48
N LEU A 288 37.81 -8.20 36.29
CA LEU A 288 37.54 -6.75 36.46
C LEU A 288 36.06 -6.36 36.29
N GLU A 289 35.19 -6.84 37.19
CA GLU A 289 33.93 -6.18 37.51
C GLU A 289 34.10 -5.49 38.86
N GLU A 290 34.32 -4.17 38.89
CA GLU A 290 33.99 -3.28 40.02
C GLU A 290 34.22 -1.77 39.76
N GLU A 291 34.52 -1.32 38.52
CA GLU A 291 34.81 0.11 38.23
C GLU A 291 33.81 0.81 37.26
N GLU A 292 32.74 0.17 36.78
CA GLU A 292 31.85 0.74 35.75
C GLU A 292 30.76 1.72 36.25
N VAL A 293 30.53 1.86 37.56
CA VAL A 293 29.42 2.68 38.07
C VAL A 293 29.74 4.20 38.08
N GLU A 294 31.01 4.60 38.02
CA GLU A 294 31.39 6.03 37.98
C GLU A 294 31.50 6.60 36.56
N GLU A 295 31.61 5.77 35.52
CA GLU A 295 31.72 6.23 34.12
C GLU A 295 30.35 6.58 33.50
N GLU A 296 29.28 5.88 33.86
CA GLU A 296 27.93 6.17 33.35
C GLU A 296 27.40 7.54 33.82
N SER A 297 27.72 7.94 35.05
CA SER A 297 27.35 9.26 35.57
C SER A 297 28.04 10.41 34.83
N ASN A 298 29.27 10.19 34.32
CA ASN A 298 29.99 11.20 33.55
C ASN A 298 29.51 11.25 32.08
N GLN A 299 29.02 10.13 31.55
CA GLN A 299 28.42 10.07 30.21
C GLN A 299 27.06 10.78 30.15
N GLU A 300 26.21 10.68 31.19
CA GLU A 300 24.94 11.43 31.22
C GLU A 300 25.15 12.94 31.31
N GLN A 301 26.15 13.42 32.07
CA GLN A 301 26.45 14.85 32.15
C GLN A 301 27.01 15.41 30.84
N THR A 302 27.87 14.66 30.15
CA THR A 302 28.38 15.05 28.82
C THR A 302 27.28 15.05 27.75
N LEU A 303 26.33 14.11 27.81
CA LEU A 303 25.17 14.09 26.90
C LEU A 303 24.24 15.30 27.14
N GLN A 304 24.01 15.68 28.40
CA GLN A 304 23.21 16.86 28.74
C GLN A 304 23.88 18.18 28.30
N GLU A 305 25.20 18.31 28.46
CA GLU A 305 25.93 19.48 27.94
C GLU A 305 25.92 19.55 26.42
N PHE A 306 26.02 18.41 25.74
CA PHE A 306 25.93 18.32 24.29
C PHE A 306 24.55 18.75 23.76
N LEU A 307 23.46 18.28 24.39
CA LEU A 307 22.09 18.71 24.07
C LEU A 307 21.89 20.22 24.32
N ARG A 308 22.52 20.76 25.38
CA ARG A 308 22.48 22.20 25.66
C ARG A 308 23.23 23.02 24.61
N GLN A 309 24.38 22.54 24.11
CA GLN A 309 25.10 23.18 23.01
C GLN A 309 24.33 23.12 21.68
N LEU A 310 23.65 22.01 21.39
CA LEU A 310 22.81 21.86 20.19
C LEU A 310 21.64 22.86 20.17
N MET A 311 21.00 23.07 21.33
CA MET A 311 19.94 24.05 21.50
C MET A 311 20.44 25.50 21.38
N GLN A 312 21.68 25.77 21.79
CA GLN A 312 22.30 27.10 21.65
C GLN A 312 22.76 27.39 20.22
N ARG A 313 23.31 26.40 19.48
CA ARG A 313 23.66 26.56 18.06
C ARG A 313 22.44 26.80 17.18
N ARG A 314 21.33 26.09 17.42
CA ARG A 314 20.06 26.36 16.72
C ARG A 314 19.49 27.76 16.94
N LYS A 315 19.89 28.43 18.02
CA LYS A 315 19.43 29.80 18.32
C LYS A 315 20.32 30.88 17.70
N GLY A 316 21.55 30.55 17.29
CA GLY A 316 22.48 31.48 16.64
C GLY A 316 22.42 31.47 15.11
N ASP A 317 22.14 30.31 14.49
CA ASP A 317 22.15 30.17 13.03
C ASP A 317 20.90 30.72 12.32
N ASN A 318 19.88 31.15 13.08
CA ASN A 318 18.64 31.71 12.53
C ASN A 318 18.73 33.21 12.21
N ASP A 319 19.72 33.93 12.73
CA ASP A 319 19.80 35.38 12.53
C ASP A 319 20.54 35.76 11.24
N GLU A 320 21.48 34.95 10.74
CA GLU A 320 22.28 35.27 9.54
C GLU A 320 21.74 34.71 8.21
N ARG A 321 20.80 33.75 8.24
CA ARG A 321 20.15 33.21 7.02
C ARG A 321 18.87 33.94 6.61
N SER A 322 18.45 34.94 7.39
CA SER A 322 17.15 35.62 7.28
C SER A 322 17.06 36.69 6.17
N PHE A 323 18.15 37.03 5.49
CA PHE A 323 18.15 38.12 4.50
C PHE A 323 17.99 37.70 3.02
N ALA A 324 18.11 36.41 2.68
CA ALA A 324 18.05 35.94 1.29
C ALA A 324 16.79 35.15 0.90
N TYR A 325 15.88 34.85 1.84
CA TYR A 325 14.67 34.05 1.57
C TYR A 325 13.34 34.83 1.53
N ASN A 326 13.35 36.15 1.76
CA ASN A 326 12.14 36.96 1.96
C ASN A 326 11.37 37.35 0.68
N GLN A 327 11.59 36.72 -0.47
CA GLN A 327 10.82 37.01 -1.69
C GLN A 327 10.05 35.84 -2.31
N ALA A 328 10.31 34.58 -1.91
CA ALA A 328 9.62 33.41 -2.48
C ALA A 328 8.63 32.71 -1.51
N GLU A 329 8.66 33.02 -0.21
CA GLU A 329 7.74 32.42 0.77
C GLU A 329 6.26 32.86 0.69
N PRO A 330 5.88 34.12 0.35
CA PRO A 330 4.47 34.52 0.43
C PRO A 330 3.59 33.84 -0.62
N GLU A 331 4.13 33.48 -1.80
CA GLU A 331 3.37 32.79 -2.84
C GLU A 331 3.10 31.33 -2.48
N GLN A 332 4.09 30.65 -1.90
CA GLN A 332 3.92 29.26 -1.47
C GLN A 332 2.98 29.16 -0.26
N GLN A 333 2.96 30.17 0.61
CA GLN A 333 2.02 30.25 1.73
C GLN A 333 0.59 30.53 1.25
N GLN A 334 0.40 31.43 0.27
CA GLN A 334 -0.91 31.66 -0.36
C GLN A 334 -1.46 30.41 -1.06
N GLN A 335 -0.60 29.63 -1.70
CA GLN A 335 -1.01 28.39 -2.38
C GLN A 335 -1.45 27.32 -1.37
N ARG A 336 -0.76 27.21 -0.23
CA ARG A 336 -1.16 26.32 0.88
C ARG A 336 -2.50 26.73 1.48
N GLU A 337 -2.72 28.03 1.73
CA GLU A 337 -3.99 28.53 2.25
C GLU A 337 -5.17 28.28 1.29
N LYS A 338 -4.95 28.47 -0.02
CA LYS A 338 -5.97 28.12 -1.03
C LYS A 338 -6.30 26.63 -1.04
N GLN A 339 -5.29 25.77 -0.90
CA GLN A 339 -5.46 24.32 -0.86
C GLN A 339 -6.21 23.89 0.41
N GLN A 340 -5.92 24.53 1.55
CA GLN A 340 -6.60 24.28 2.82
C GLN A 340 -8.07 24.71 2.79
N GLN A 341 -8.38 25.89 2.24
CA GLN A 341 -9.77 26.34 2.04
C GLN A 341 -10.56 25.44 1.10
N GLN A 342 -9.89 24.83 0.10
CA GLN A 342 -10.55 23.90 -0.82
C GLN A 342 -10.88 22.55 -0.14
N GLN A 343 -10.02 22.09 0.77
CA GLN A 343 -10.29 20.91 1.60
C GLN A 343 -11.44 21.16 2.59
N GLU A 344 -11.43 22.29 3.30
CA GLU A 344 -12.52 22.65 4.22
C GLU A 344 -13.88 22.71 3.50
N LYS A 345 -13.93 23.27 2.28
CA LYS A 345 -15.16 23.28 1.47
C LYS A 345 -15.63 21.89 1.08
N GLN A 346 -14.72 20.96 0.77
CA GLN A 346 -15.09 19.57 0.48
C GLN A 346 -15.62 18.84 1.73
N GLU A 347 -15.03 19.12 2.89
CA GLU A 347 -15.44 18.51 4.16
C GLU A 347 -16.82 19.03 4.60
N GLU A 348 -17.08 20.33 4.50
CA GLU A 348 -18.40 20.92 4.76
C GLU A 348 -19.48 20.32 3.83
N GLN A 349 -19.13 20.04 2.57
CA GLN A 349 -20.05 19.41 1.62
C GLN A 349 -20.36 17.95 1.97
N ARG A 350 -19.35 17.21 2.45
CA ARG A 350 -19.52 15.83 2.96
C ARG A 350 -20.36 15.80 4.24
N GLU A 351 -20.17 16.76 5.14
CA GLU A 351 -20.94 16.85 6.38
C GLU A 351 -22.42 17.15 6.09
N LYS A 352 -22.71 18.06 5.16
CA LYS A 352 -24.08 18.32 4.67
C LYS A 352 -24.72 17.06 4.08
N GLN A 353 -23.98 16.24 3.32
CA GLN A 353 -24.50 14.96 2.83
C GLN A 353 -24.78 13.96 3.95
N ARG A 354 -23.94 13.89 5.00
CA ARG A 354 -24.18 13.01 6.15
C ARG A 354 -25.43 13.42 6.94
N GLN A 355 -25.61 14.72 7.17
CA GLN A 355 -26.81 15.24 7.84
C GLN A 355 -28.06 14.91 7.02
N GLN A 356 -28.02 15.09 5.70
CA GLN A 356 -29.16 14.78 4.83
C GLN A 356 -29.50 13.28 4.80
N GLN A 357 -28.51 12.38 4.90
CA GLN A 357 -28.76 10.95 5.07
C GLN A 357 -29.36 10.61 6.44
N GLN A 358 -28.92 11.26 7.51
CA GLN A 358 -29.50 11.05 8.85
C GLN A 358 -30.96 11.48 8.90
N GLU A 359 -31.30 12.64 8.34
CA GLU A 359 -32.69 13.09 8.24
C GLU A 359 -33.58 12.10 7.46
N GLN A 360 -33.09 11.52 6.37
CA GLN A 360 -33.83 10.49 5.62
C GLN A 360 -34.05 9.22 6.45
N GLN A 361 -33.08 8.80 7.24
CA GLN A 361 -33.24 7.63 8.13
C GLN A 361 -34.24 7.90 9.26
N GLU A 362 -34.26 9.11 9.81
CA GLU A 362 -35.24 9.50 10.83
C GLU A 362 -36.66 9.56 10.28
N GLN A 363 -36.85 10.07 9.06
CA GLN A 363 -38.15 10.05 8.38
C GLN A 363 -38.66 8.61 8.17
N GLN A 364 -37.80 7.69 7.72
CA GLN A 364 -38.18 6.27 7.57
C GLN A 364 -38.56 5.61 8.90
N LYS A 365 -37.87 5.96 10.01
CA LYS A 365 -38.24 5.47 11.34
C LYS A 365 -39.59 6.01 11.81
N GLN A 366 -39.90 7.28 11.53
CA GLN A 366 -41.21 7.85 11.87
C GLN A 366 -42.34 7.21 11.06
N GLU A 367 -42.12 6.90 9.77
CA GLU A 367 -43.11 6.21 8.95
C GLU A 367 -43.39 4.77 9.43
N GLN A 368 -42.36 4.06 9.93
CA GLN A 368 -42.55 2.72 10.51
C GLN A 368 -43.34 2.75 11.83
N GLN A 369 -43.24 3.82 12.62
CA GLN A 369 -43.99 3.95 13.87
C GLN A 369 -45.47 4.34 13.67
N GLN A 370 -45.83 4.88 12.50
CA GLN A 370 -47.22 5.26 12.19
C GLN A 370 -48.04 4.14 11.53
N GLN A 371 -47.46 2.97 11.26
CA GLN A 371 -48.27 1.84 10.81
C GLN A 371 -49.11 1.31 11.97
N PRO A 372 -50.46 1.34 11.88
CA PRO A 372 -51.31 0.80 12.92
C PRO A 372 -51.01 -0.71 13.08
N PRO A 373 -50.95 -1.22 14.32
CA PRO A 373 -50.74 -2.64 14.55
C PRO A 373 -51.85 -3.39 13.81
N THR A 374 -51.44 -4.21 12.84
CA THR A 374 -52.37 -5.06 12.10
C THR A 374 -52.95 -6.05 13.10
N ILE A 375 -54.21 -5.83 13.47
CA ILE A 375 -54.99 -6.72 14.31
C ILE A 375 -55.18 -8.01 13.52
N LEU A 376 -54.37 -9.02 13.81
CA LEU A 376 -54.54 -10.36 13.28
C LEU A 376 -55.71 -11.02 14.02
N GLU A 377 -56.84 -11.16 13.32
CA GLU A 377 -57.94 -12.01 13.76
C GLU A 377 -57.49 -13.49 13.83
N PRO A 378 -57.69 -14.17 14.97
CA PRO A 378 -57.38 -15.59 15.08
C PRO A 378 -58.47 -16.41 14.40
N THR A 379 -58.22 -16.88 13.17
CA THR A 379 -59.04 -17.92 12.54
C THR A 379 -58.64 -19.29 13.07
N ALA A 380 -59.43 -19.77 14.03
CA ALA A 380 -59.36 -21.12 14.54
C ALA A 380 -59.68 -22.14 13.43
N LYS A 381 -58.71 -23.02 13.11
CA LYS A 381 -58.99 -24.37 12.59
C LYS A 381 -58.05 -25.38 13.25
N THR A 382 -58.58 -25.98 14.31
CA THR A 382 -58.19 -27.25 14.91
C THR A 382 -58.06 -28.34 13.84
N THR A 383 -56.87 -28.92 13.70
CA THR A 383 -56.72 -30.28 13.18
C THR A 383 -55.62 -31.00 13.95
N HIS A 384 -56.11 -32.00 14.68
CA HIS A 384 -55.46 -33.06 15.45
C HIS A 384 -54.26 -33.72 14.74
N LEU A 385 -53.12 -33.80 15.44
CA LEU A 385 -52.02 -34.80 15.38
C LEU A 385 -50.90 -34.19 16.24
N GLY A 386 -50.42 -34.74 17.35
CA GLY A 386 -50.31 -36.13 17.76
C GLY A 386 -48.85 -36.36 18.17
N GLY A 387 -48.54 -36.15 19.45
CA GLY A 387 -47.42 -36.78 20.16
C GLY A 387 -46.00 -36.23 19.94
N TYR A 388 -45.48 -35.55 20.96
CA TYR A 388 -44.21 -35.80 21.68
C TYR A 388 -43.59 -34.48 22.13
N ILE A 389 -43.69 -34.21 23.43
CA ILE A 389 -42.98 -33.17 24.17
C ILE A 389 -41.92 -33.90 25.00
N PRO A 390 -40.62 -33.65 24.81
CA PRO A 390 -39.62 -33.93 25.83
C PRO A 390 -39.67 -32.81 26.87
N GLU A 391 -40.08 -33.17 28.10
CA GLU A 391 -39.71 -32.44 29.31
C GLU A 391 -38.19 -32.58 29.53
N ASP A 392 -37.59 -31.64 30.27
CA ASP A 392 -36.17 -31.53 30.64
C ASP A 392 -35.26 -30.72 29.69
N ILE A 393 -35.32 -29.39 29.79
CA ILE A 393 -34.10 -28.58 29.81
C ILE A 393 -34.17 -27.67 31.04
N ILE A 394 -33.50 -28.15 32.09
CA ILE A 394 -33.14 -27.42 33.30
C ILE A 394 -32.22 -26.28 32.87
N THR A 395 -32.56 -25.06 33.30
CA THR A 395 -31.68 -23.89 33.25
C THR A 395 -30.48 -24.13 34.16
N GLU A 396 -29.34 -24.54 33.59
CA GLU A 396 -28.06 -24.52 34.28
C GLU A 396 -27.57 -23.08 34.38
N ALA A 397 -27.48 -22.61 35.64
CA ALA A 397 -26.87 -21.35 36.01
C ALA A 397 -25.35 -21.43 35.79
N GLU A 398 -24.80 -20.39 35.16
CA GLU A 398 -23.37 -20.18 35.00
C GLU A 398 -22.68 -20.10 36.38
N PRO A 399 -21.65 -20.90 36.67
CA PRO A 399 -20.91 -20.79 37.91
C PRO A 399 -19.93 -19.61 37.86
N THR A 400 -20.01 -18.79 38.90
CA THR A 400 -19.07 -17.74 39.28
C THR A 400 -17.67 -18.34 39.48
N PRO A 401 -16.59 -17.79 38.88
CA PRO A 401 -15.24 -18.19 39.28
C PRO A 401 -14.94 -17.61 40.67
N ALA A 402 -14.90 -18.49 41.66
CA ALA A 402 -14.43 -18.19 43.00
C ALA A 402 -12.89 -18.07 42.99
N ASN A 403 -12.41 -16.96 43.56
CA ASN A 403 -11.06 -16.84 44.10
C ASN A 403 -10.85 -17.90 45.18
N GLU A 404 -9.85 -18.75 45.03
CA GLU A 404 -9.20 -19.42 46.15
C GLU A 404 -7.71 -19.08 46.14
N LEU A 405 -7.34 -18.33 47.18
CA LEU A 405 -5.99 -18.20 47.72
C LEU A 405 -5.56 -19.56 48.26
N GLU A 406 -4.45 -20.09 47.76
CA GLU A 406 -3.58 -20.98 48.52
C GLU A 406 -2.14 -20.45 48.42
N GLU A 407 -1.78 -19.64 49.40
CA GLU A 407 -0.41 -19.51 49.89
C GLU A 407 -0.21 -20.67 50.87
N ASP A 408 0.79 -21.54 50.64
CA ASP A 408 1.77 -21.96 51.64
C ASP A 408 2.68 -23.11 51.16
N ASP A 409 3.95 -23.00 51.54
CA ASP A 409 4.95 -24.06 51.76
C ASP A 409 5.49 -24.91 50.59
N ILE A 410 6.55 -24.41 49.93
CA ILE A 410 7.70 -25.26 49.56
C ILE A 410 9.01 -24.52 49.86
N MET A 411 9.54 -24.74 51.07
CA MET A 411 10.94 -24.50 51.41
C MET A 411 11.77 -25.75 51.10
N ALA A 412 12.89 -25.52 50.43
CA ALA A 412 14.13 -26.30 50.50
C ALA A 412 14.16 -27.72 49.89
N GLN A 413 14.67 -27.81 48.67
CA GLN A 413 15.81 -28.68 48.38
C GLN A 413 16.61 -28.14 47.19
N GLY A 414 17.85 -27.75 47.48
CA GLY A 414 18.82 -27.29 46.50
C GLY A 414 19.33 -28.43 45.63
N SER A 415 19.13 -28.27 44.32
CA SER A 415 20.05 -28.72 43.29
C SER A 415 19.99 -27.65 42.20
N SER A 416 20.99 -26.77 42.24
CA SER A 416 21.19 -25.70 41.27
C SER A 416 21.64 -26.29 39.94
N ASP A 417 20.70 -26.89 39.20
CA ASP A 417 20.81 -27.00 37.75
C ASP A 417 20.40 -25.64 37.18
N MET A 418 21.40 -24.90 36.70
CA MET A 418 21.21 -23.72 35.85
C MET A 418 20.49 -24.16 34.58
N VAL A 419 19.16 -24.13 34.61
CA VAL A 419 18.35 -24.17 33.38
C VAL A 419 18.62 -22.83 32.69
N PRO A 420 19.29 -22.83 31.52
CA PRO A 420 19.52 -21.60 30.78
C PRO A 420 18.18 -20.92 30.51
N PRO A 421 18.13 -19.58 30.51
CA PRO A 421 16.90 -18.84 30.20
C PRO A 421 16.32 -19.38 28.88
N PRO A 422 14.99 -19.58 28.79
CA PRO A 422 14.37 -20.06 27.56
C PRO A 422 14.82 -19.14 26.44
N GLY A 423 15.59 -19.70 25.50
CA GLY A 423 16.16 -18.94 24.40
C GLY A 423 15.04 -18.32 23.58
N ASP A 424 15.32 -17.15 22.98
CA ASP A 424 14.40 -16.40 22.11
C ASP A 424 13.81 -17.26 20.96
N ASP A 425 14.37 -18.45 20.71
CA ASP A 425 13.91 -19.45 19.75
C ASP A 425 12.48 -20.00 20.01
N GLU A 426 11.97 -20.02 21.25
CA GLU A 426 10.62 -20.56 21.53
C GLU A 426 9.49 -19.64 21.04
N VAL A 427 9.70 -18.33 21.03
CA VAL A 427 8.69 -17.35 20.59
C VAL A 427 8.46 -17.46 19.09
N ASP A 428 9.52 -17.76 18.33
CA ASP A 428 9.49 -17.88 16.87
C ASP A 428 8.78 -19.15 16.39
N GLU A 429 8.93 -20.28 17.08
CA GLU A 429 8.24 -21.52 16.73
C GLU A 429 6.71 -21.42 16.91
N LYS A 430 6.24 -20.69 17.94
CA LYS A 430 4.80 -20.45 18.13
C LYS A 430 4.21 -19.56 17.02
N ALA A 431 4.93 -18.50 16.63
CA ALA A 431 4.52 -17.61 15.56
C ALA A 431 4.48 -18.36 14.21
N LYS A 432 5.49 -19.17 13.94
CA LYS A 432 5.55 -20.08 12.78
C LYS A 432 4.38 -21.05 12.74
N GLN A 433 4.09 -21.73 13.85
CA GLN A 433 2.98 -22.67 13.90
C GLN A 433 1.65 -21.97 13.62
N ALA A 434 1.44 -20.76 14.15
CA ALA A 434 0.24 -19.98 13.87
C ALA A 434 0.10 -19.60 12.37
N GLN A 435 1.21 -19.33 11.67
CA GLN A 435 1.17 -19.10 10.21
C GLN A 435 0.85 -20.38 9.43
N ILE A 436 1.39 -21.52 9.87
CA ILE A 436 1.10 -22.84 9.27
C ILE A 436 -0.38 -23.18 9.44
N ASP A 437 -0.95 -22.95 10.62
CA ASP A 437 -2.37 -23.22 10.90
C ASP A 437 -3.29 -22.32 10.08
N LYS A 438 -2.93 -21.04 9.91
CA LYS A 438 -3.65 -20.11 9.01
C LYS A 438 -3.63 -20.59 7.56
N LEU A 439 -2.47 -20.99 7.05
CA LEU A 439 -2.38 -21.55 5.69
C LEU A 439 -3.20 -22.83 5.54
N ALA A 440 -3.15 -23.72 6.51
CA ALA A 440 -3.94 -24.96 6.50
C ALA A 440 -5.46 -24.66 6.51
N ALA A 441 -5.89 -23.63 7.21
CA ALA A 441 -7.30 -23.19 7.19
C ALA A 441 -7.70 -22.64 5.81
N ILE A 442 -6.83 -21.87 5.14
CA ILE A 442 -7.10 -21.36 3.78
C ILE A 442 -7.11 -22.51 2.76
N GLU A 443 -6.16 -23.44 2.82
CA GLU A 443 -6.09 -24.61 1.95
C GLU A 443 -7.38 -25.46 2.05
N ARG A 444 -7.89 -25.69 3.27
CA ARG A 444 -9.17 -26.39 3.47
C ARG A 444 -10.35 -25.68 2.80
N LYS A 445 -10.41 -24.34 2.90
CA LYS A 445 -11.47 -23.56 2.22
C LYS A 445 -11.35 -23.64 0.70
N LEU A 446 -10.13 -23.60 0.16
CA LEU A 446 -9.91 -23.79 -1.28
C LEU A 446 -10.37 -25.18 -1.74
N ASP A 447 -10.09 -26.22 -0.96
CA ASP A 447 -10.55 -27.58 -1.24
C ASP A 447 -12.08 -27.70 -1.15
N GLU A 448 -12.71 -27.03 -0.19
CA GLU A 448 -14.17 -26.95 -0.05
C GLU A 448 -14.81 -26.25 -1.26
N ILE A 449 -14.29 -25.09 -1.68
CA ILE A 449 -14.76 -24.37 -2.88
C ILE A 449 -14.58 -25.24 -4.12
N LYS A 450 -13.42 -25.90 -4.26
CA LYS A 450 -13.14 -26.82 -5.37
C LYS A 450 -14.11 -28.00 -5.40
N HIS A 451 -14.41 -28.59 -4.24
CA HIS A 451 -15.36 -29.68 -4.13
C HIS A 451 -16.79 -29.21 -4.43
N THR A 452 -17.18 -28.04 -3.93
CA THR A 452 -18.48 -27.42 -4.19
C THR A 452 -18.64 -27.09 -5.69
N HIS A 453 -17.57 -26.61 -6.33
CA HIS A 453 -17.55 -26.37 -7.77
C HIS A 453 -17.69 -27.65 -8.60
N ALA A 454 -17.12 -28.76 -8.13
CA ALA A 454 -17.24 -30.05 -8.80
C ALA A 454 -18.59 -30.75 -8.58
N SER A 455 -19.20 -30.58 -7.40
CA SER A 455 -20.45 -31.26 -7.01
C SER A 455 -21.71 -30.49 -7.41
N GLU A 456 -21.67 -29.16 -7.30
CA GLU A 456 -22.78 -28.27 -7.61
C GLU A 456 -22.38 -27.38 -8.80
N PRO A 457 -22.62 -27.84 -10.04
CA PRO A 457 -22.37 -27.03 -11.23
C PRO A 457 -23.26 -25.79 -11.18
N ILE A 458 -22.65 -24.63 -11.41
CA ILE A 458 -23.36 -23.36 -11.49
C ILE A 458 -24.39 -23.49 -12.64
N GLY A 459 -25.62 -23.04 -12.40
CA GLY A 459 -26.66 -23.01 -13.44
C GLY A 459 -26.32 -21.97 -14.54
N PRO A 460 -26.99 -22.02 -15.70
CA PRO A 460 -26.68 -21.12 -16.82
C PRO A 460 -26.76 -19.65 -16.39
N LEU A 461 -25.70 -18.90 -16.69
CA LEU A 461 -25.60 -17.48 -16.33
C LEU A 461 -26.49 -16.63 -17.23
N THR A 462 -27.16 -15.64 -16.64
CA THR A 462 -28.02 -14.70 -17.36
C THR A 462 -27.37 -13.33 -17.40
N PHE A 463 -26.97 -12.86 -18.58
CA PHE A 463 -26.32 -11.55 -18.75
C PHE A 463 -27.35 -10.46 -19.03
N ASP A 464 -27.14 -9.28 -18.46
CA ASP A 464 -27.94 -8.11 -18.82
C ASP A 464 -27.45 -7.54 -20.15
N THR A 465 -28.29 -7.62 -21.19
CA THR A 465 -27.99 -7.09 -22.52
C THR A 465 -28.44 -5.64 -22.71
N THR A 466 -29.09 -5.04 -21.70
CA THR A 466 -29.60 -3.66 -21.80
C THR A 466 -28.47 -2.64 -21.80
N THR A 467 -27.38 -2.92 -21.08
CA THR A 467 -26.17 -2.11 -21.10
C THR A 467 -25.20 -2.58 -22.18
N LYS A 468 -24.52 -1.65 -22.87
CA LYS A 468 -23.45 -1.98 -23.84
C LYS A 468 -22.31 -2.81 -23.23
N ARG A 469 -22.21 -2.85 -21.90
CA ARG A 469 -21.32 -3.73 -21.14
C ARG A 469 -22.12 -4.95 -20.70
N LYS A 470 -21.64 -6.16 -21.03
CA LYS A 470 -22.17 -7.43 -20.51
C LYS A 470 -21.86 -7.52 -19.02
N THR A 471 -22.77 -7.05 -18.17
CA THR A 471 -22.67 -7.21 -16.72
C THR A 471 -23.50 -8.41 -16.29
N LEU A 472 -23.04 -9.11 -15.26
CA LEU A 472 -23.79 -10.19 -14.60
C LEU A 472 -24.65 -9.57 -13.50
N PRO A 473 -25.97 -9.37 -13.70
CA PRO A 473 -26.82 -8.86 -12.64
C PRO A 473 -26.92 -9.91 -11.53
N ALA A 474 -26.78 -9.48 -10.28
CA ALA A 474 -26.98 -10.34 -9.11
C ALA A 474 -28.47 -10.64 -8.84
N THR A 475 -29.31 -10.71 -9.88
CA THR A 475 -30.77 -10.91 -9.75
C THR A 475 -31.14 -12.39 -9.73
N THR A 476 -30.47 -13.22 -10.53
CA THR A 476 -30.76 -14.65 -10.62
C THR A 476 -29.94 -15.46 -9.62
N LYS A 477 -30.49 -16.57 -9.14
CA LYS A 477 -29.81 -17.46 -8.17
C LYS A 477 -28.45 -17.96 -8.69
N PRO A 478 -28.31 -18.42 -9.96
CA PRO A 478 -27.01 -18.86 -10.48
C PRO A 478 -25.96 -17.74 -10.54
N ASN A 479 -26.36 -16.52 -10.96
CA ASN A 479 -25.44 -15.38 -10.98
C ASN A 479 -24.97 -14.99 -9.57
N LYS A 480 -25.87 -15.02 -8.58
CA LYS A 480 -25.49 -14.75 -7.17
C LYS A 480 -24.49 -15.77 -6.65
N GLU A 481 -24.70 -17.04 -6.98
CA GLU A 481 -23.81 -18.12 -6.55
C GLU A 481 -22.43 -18.03 -7.23
N PHE A 482 -22.40 -17.71 -8.53
CA PHE A 482 -21.17 -17.43 -9.26
C PHE A 482 -20.38 -16.28 -8.62
N LEU A 483 -21.02 -15.12 -8.45
CA LEU A 483 -20.38 -13.93 -7.88
C LEU A 483 -19.91 -14.18 -6.45
N ARG A 484 -20.67 -14.96 -5.66
CA ARG A 484 -20.25 -15.34 -4.30
C ARG A 484 -18.97 -16.19 -4.33
N ARG A 485 -18.88 -17.19 -5.21
CA ARG A 485 -17.69 -18.05 -5.33
C ARG A 485 -16.47 -17.24 -5.81
N GLU A 486 -16.67 -16.35 -6.79
CA GLU A 486 -15.64 -15.42 -7.28
C GLU A 486 -15.15 -14.51 -6.15
N GLU A 487 -16.05 -13.87 -5.41
CA GLU A 487 -15.72 -13.01 -4.27
C GLU A 487 -15.00 -13.77 -3.16
N GLU A 488 -15.45 -14.99 -2.83
CA GLU A 488 -14.82 -15.83 -1.81
C GLU A 488 -13.38 -16.20 -2.19
N LEU A 489 -13.12 -16.55 -3.44
CA LEU A 489 -11.76 -16.82 -3.94
C LEU A 489 -10.86 -15.57 -3.88
N VAL A 490 -11.39 -14.40 -4.25
CA VAL A 490 -10.65 -13.12 -4.14
C VAL A 490 -10.34 -12.80 -2.68
N GLN A 491 -11.27 -13.03 -1.75
CA GLN A 491 -11.02 -12.87 -0.31
C GLN A 491 -9.93 -13.82 0.20
N LEU A 492 -9.90 -15.07 -0.28
CA LEU A 492 -8.83 -16.02 0.07
C LEU A 492 -7.46 -15.60 -0.48
N LEU A 493 -7.40 -15.03 -1.69
CA LEU A 493 -6.15 -14.47 -2.23
C LEU A 493 -5.63 -13.31 -1.36
N LEU A 494 -6.51 -12.39 -0.93
CA LEU A 494 -6.14 -11.31 0.00
C LEU A 494 -5.67 -11.84 1.36
N GLN A 495 -6.28 -12.92 1.86
CA GLN A 495 -5.83 -13.58 3.08
C GLN A 495 -4.45 -14.22 2.90
N LEU A 496 -4.17 -14.84 1.74
CA LEU A 496 -2.86 -15.40 1.41
C LEU A 496 -1.78 -14.31 1.33
N ASP A 497 -2.09 -13.15 0.76
CA ASP A 497 -1.16 -12.01 0.70
C ASP A 497 -0.79 -11.47 2.09
N ALA A 498 -1.72 -11.57 3.05
CA ALA A 498 -1.49 -11.16 4.43
C ALA A 498 -0.66 -12.18 5.26
N VAL A 499 -0.45 -13.41 4.78
CA VAL A 499 0.38 -14.41 5.47
C VAL A 499 1.85 -14.09 5.24
N ASP A 500 2.55 -13.67 6.29
CA ASP A 500 3.99 -13.46 6.28
C ASP A 500 4.73 -14.81 6.38
N SER A 501 5.76 -14.97 5.55
CA SER A 501 6.58 -16.18 5.49
C SER A 501 7.71 -16.17 6.52
N MET A 502 8.05 -15.02 7.14
CA MET A 502 9.14 -14.89 8.12
C MET A 502 10.48 -15.51 7.65
N GLY A 503 10.75 -15.47 6.34
CA GLY A 503 11.94 -16.10 5.74
C GLY A 503 11.90 -17.63 5.62
N GLN A 504 10.84 -18.30 6.09
CA GLN A 504 10.73 -19.76 6.06
C GLN A 504 10.30 -20.29 4.69
N SER A 505 11.10 -21.21 4.13
CA SER A 505 10.86 -21.81 2.82
C SER A 505 9.52 -22.54 2.73
N ASP A 506 9.12 -23.21 3.79
CA ASP A 506 7.99 -24.15 3.77
C ASP A 506 6.67 -23.40 3.73
N ILE A 507 6.54 -22.35 4.55
CA ILE A 507 5.41 -21.41 4.55
C ILE A 507 5.32 -20.72 3.18
N ARG A 508 6.45 -20.25 2.64
CA ARG A 508 6.50 -19.60 1.32
C ARG A 508 6.03 -20.54 0.19
N ASN A 509 6.48 -21.79 0.20
CA ASN A 509 6.12 -22.79 -0.80
C ASN A 509 4.65 -23.18 -0.72
N ARG A 510 4.12 -23.41 0.50
CA ARG A 510 2.69 -23.69 0.71
C ARG A 510 1.80 -22.52 0.28
N ARG A 511 2.16 -21.29 0.69
CA ARG A 511 1.47 -20.07 0.24
C ARG A 511 1.45 -19.97 -1.28
N LYS A 512 2.60 -20.17 -1.95
CA LYS A 512 2.68 -20.16 -3.42
C LYS A 512 1.77 -21.21 -4.06
N HIS A 513 1.71 -22.42 -3.51
CA HIS A 513 0.84 -23.48 -3.99
C HIS A 513 -0.65 -23.13 -3.80
N ALA A 514 -1.03 -22.58 -2.64
CA ALA A 514 -2.40 -22.15 -2.36
C ALA A 514 -2.84 -21.03 -3.30
N VAL A 515 -1.98 -20.04 -3.56
CA VAL A 515 -2.23 -18.96 -4.54
C VAL A 515 -2.47 -19.54 -5.93
N ALA A 516 -1.57 -20.39 -6.43
CA ALA A 516 -1.73 -21.03 -7.74
C ALA A 516 -3.02 -21.87 -7.85
N THR A 517 -3.45 -22.48 -6.74
CA THR A 517 -4.71 -23.23 -6.69
C THR A 517 -5.92 -22.29 -6.78
N ALA A 518 -5.91 -21.18 -6.05
CA ALA A 518 -6.97 -20.17 -6.09
C ALA A 518 -7.07 -19.49 -7.47
N GLU A 519 -5.94 -19.12 -8.07
CA GLU A 519 -5.86 -18.55 -9.42
C GLU A 519 -6.45 -19.50 -10.47
N LYS A 520 -6.09 -20.79 -10.40
CA LYS A 520 -6.64 -21.81 -11.31
C LYS A 520 -8.15 -21.99 -11.16
N LEU A 521 -8.70 -21.83 -9.95
CA LEU A 521 -10.15 -21.88 -9.72
C LEU A 521 -10.85 -20.63 -10.27
N LEU A 522 -10.23 -19.45 -10.15
CA LEU A 522 -10.74 -18.22 -10.77
C LEU A 522 -10.73 -18.30 -12.30
N GLU A 523 -9.64 -18.82 -12.89
CA GLU A 523 -9.56 -19.07 -14.34
C GLU A 523 -10.67 -20.01 -14.82
N ALA A 524 -10.95 -21.09 -14.07
CA ALA A 524 -12.05 -21.99 -14.38
C ALA A 524 -13.43 -21.32 -14.29
N LEU A 525 -13.63 -20.37 -13.37
CA LEU A 525 -14.86 -19.57 -13.29
C LEU A 525 -14.96 -18.58 -14.47
N ASP A 526 -13.86 -17.95 -14.88
CA ASP A 526 -13.84 -17.06 -16.05
C ASP A 526 -14.09 -17.81 -17.36
N ASP A 527 -13.54 -19.02 -17.51
CA ASP A 527 -13.86 -19.92 -18.63
C ASP A 527 -15.34 -20.30 -18.65
N TYR A 528 -15.91 -20.62 -17.47
CA TYR A 528 -17.34 -20.90 -17.34
C TYR A 528 -18.21 -19.69 -17.71
N LYS A 529 -17.78 -18.49 -17.33
CA LYS A 529 -18.43 -17.22 -17.65
C LYS A 529 -18.38 -16.92 -19.15
N SER A 530 -17.24 -17.15 -19.81
CA SER A 530 -17.09 -16.91 -21.25
C SER A 530 -17.86 -17.91 -22.11
N THR A 531 -17.96 -19.17 -21.67
CA THR A 531 -18.75 -20.21 -22.36
C THR A 531 -20.25 -20.04 -22.18
N SER A 532 -20.69 -19.32 -21.14
CA SER A 532 -22.09 -19.00 -20.89
C SER A 532 -22.60 -17.76 -21.62
N THR A 533 -21.70 -16.91 -22.16
CA THR A 533 -22.06 -15.74 -22.98
C THR A 533 -22.23 -16.08 -24.44
#